data_AF-A0A453B7C3-F1
#
_entry.id   AF-A0A453B7C3-F1
#
_cell.length_a   1.000
_cell.length_b   1.000
_cell.length_c   1.000
_cell.angle_alpha   90.00
_cell.angle_beta   90.00
_cell.angle_gamma   90.00
#
_symmetry.space_group_name_H-M   'P 1'
#
loop_
_entity.id
_entity.type
_entity.pdbx_description
1 polymer ?
#
loop_
_entity_poly.entity_id
_entity_poly.type
_entity_poly.pdbx_seq_one_letter_code
_entity_poly.pdbx_strand_id
1 'polypeptide(L)'
;ILFRFLIDPILRTNPDVGKVYVLIKAKDNEAAMKRLKNEVEDTELFRCLQEIHGKNYHSFVLSKQVPVVGNFREAYIGIAPELAKEIAEEVDVIVNSAANTTFDERYDVALDINTVGPFRIMSFAQRFRRLKLFLQVSTAYVNGQRQGLILEKPFCLGDTITKGIGSSDFSAHQNTVLDIEAEIKLAFDSRRHSSASASVTQEMKELGSRGPNSMVGKTLMCSQRPWARWSSTACEERYRW
;
A
#
# COMPACT_ATOMS: atom_id res chain seq x y z
N ILE A 1 -11.42 -2.38 -1.23
CA ILE A 1 -11.89 -2.78 -2.59
C ILE A 1 -11.01 -3.87 -3.20
N LEU A 2 -9.68 -3.73 -3.32
CA LEU A 2 -8.88 -4.80 -3.94
C LEU A 2 -8.84 -6.10 -3.13
N PHE A 3 -8.80 -6.01 -1.79
CA PHE A 3 -8.75 -7.16 -0.89
C PHE A 3 -9.79 -8.24 -1.22
N ARG A 4 -11.06 -7.88 -1.42
CA ARG A 4 -12.15 -8.84 -1.68
C ARG A 4 -11.90 -9.69 -2.94
N PHE A 5 -11.29 -9.11 -3.98
CA PHE A 5 -10.96 -9.80 -5.23
C PHE A 5 -9.75 -10.73 -5.11
N LEU A 6 -8.89 -10.51 -4.12
CA LEU A 6 -7.74 -11.37 -3.85
C LEU A 6 -8.13 -12.54 -2.95
N ILE A 7 -8.93 -12.28 -1.91
CA ILE A 7 -9.21 -13.28 -0.87
C ILE A 7 -10.22 -14.35 -1.31
N ASP A 8 -11.28 -14.00 -2.06
CA ASP A 8 -12.28 -15.00 -2.49
C ASP A 8 -11.63 -16.13 -3.32
N PRO A 9 -10.83 -15.84 -4.36
CA PRO A 9 -10.15 -16.89 -5.11
C PRO A 9 -9.22 -17.73 -4.24
N ILE A 10 -8.44 -17.11 -3.34
CA ILE A 10 -7.52 -17.82 -2.44
C ILE A 10 -8.29 -18.80 -1.55
N LEU A 11 -9.41 -18.36 -0.96
CA LEU A 11 -10.21 -19.22 -0.09
C LEU A 11 -10.88 -20.36 -0.85
N ARG A 12 -11.20 -20.17 -2.14
CA ARG A 12 -11.76 -21.22 -2.99
C ARG A 12 -10.72 -22.21 -3.50
N THR A 13 -9.54 -21.76 -3.91
CA THR A 13 -8.52 -22.61 -4.55
C THR A 13 -7.51 -23.19 -3.56
N ASN A 14 -7.32 -22.53 -2.41
CA ASN A 14 -6.34 -22.89 -1.39
C ASN A 14 -6.98 -22.82 0.01
N PRO A 15 -8.01 -23.64 0.29
CA PRO A 15 -8.74 -23.59 1.56
C PRO A 15 -7.87 -23.92 2.78
N ASP A 16 -6.72 -24.56 2.58
CA ASP A 16 -5.74 -24.89 3.64
C ASP A 16 -4.91 -23.69 4.11
N VAL A 17 -5.09 -22.49 3.51
CA VAL A 17 -4.50 -21.26 4.04
C VAL A 17 -4.85 -21.13 5.53
N GLY A 18 -3.86 -20.76 6.35
CA GLY A 18 -4.02 -20.68 7.81
C GLY A 18 -4.96 -19.54 8.21
N LYS A 19 -4.39 -18.41 8.62
CA LYS A 19 -5.14 -17.18 8.92
C LYS A 19 -4.83 -16.10 7.89
N VAL A 20 -5.80 -15.25 7.64
CA VAL A 20 -5.69 -14.02 6.85
C VAL A 20 -6.02 -12.86 7.77
N TYR A 21 -4.96 -12.18 8.23
CA TYR A 21 -5.09 -10.98 9.03
C TYR A 21 -5.48 -9.80 8.14
N VAL A 22 -6.66 -9.22 8.37
CA VAL A 22 -7.20 -8.12 7.59
C VAL A 22 -7.08 -6.84 8.39
N LEU A 23 -6.12 -6.00 8.05
CA LEU A 23 -5.97 -4.71 8.70
C LEU A 23 -7.12 -3.77 8.34
N ILE A 24 -7.85 -3.29 9.34
CA ILE A 24 -9.00 -2.41 9.18
C ILE A 24 -8.85 -1.19 10.09
N LYS A 25 -8.94 0.00 9.48
CA LYS A 25 -9.08 1.24 10.25
C LYS A 25 -10.49 1.30 10.85
N ALA A 26 -10.57 1.14 12.16
CA ALA A 26 -11.79 1.15 12.96
C ALA A 26 -11.50 1.70 14.37
N LYS A 27 -12.56 2.01 15.13
CA LYS A 27 -12.46 2.47 16.52
C LYS A 27 -12.15 1.34 17.51
N ASP A 28 -12.66 0.15 17.23
CA ASP A 28 -12.61 -1.04 18.09
C ASP A 28 -12.80 -2.30 17.24
N ASN A 29 -12.61 -3.47 17.87
CA ASN A 29 -12.71 -4.77 17.20
C ASN A 29 -14.11 -5.03 16.65
N GLU A 30 -15.16 -4.59 17.35
CA GLU A 30 -16.54 -4.77 16.91
C GLU A 30 -16.80 -4.00 15.60
N ALA A 31 -16.35 -2.76 15.51
CA ALA A 31 -16.44 -1.96 14.29
C ALA A 31 -15.59 -2.57 13.16
N ALA A 32 -14.43 -3.14 13.44
CA ALA A 32 -13.61 -3.84 12.45
C ALA A 32 -14.31 -5.09 11.90
N MET A 33 -14.86 -5.94 12.78
CA MET A 33 -15.64 -7.12 12.42
C MET A 33 -16.85 -6.74 11.55
N LYS A 34 -17.63 -5.74 11.98
CA LYS A 34 -18.79 -5.26 11.23
C LYS A 34 -18.40 -4.75 9.85
N ARG A 35 -17.29 -4.04 9.76
CA ARG A 35 -16.78 -3.53 8.49
C ARG A 35 -16.30 -4.64 7.56
N LEU A 36 -15.57 -5.63 8.08
CA LEU A 36 -15.14 -6.81 7.31
C LEU A 36 -16.37 -7.53 6.73
N LYS A 37 -17.35 -7.83 7.59
CA LYS A 37 -18.58 -8.50 7.18
C LYS A 37 -19.30 -7.74 6.06
N ASN A 38 -19.61 -6.46 6.29
CA ASN A 38 -20.40 -5.66 5.36
C ASN A 38 -19.66 -5.37 4.03
N GLU A 39 -18.34 -5.11 4.09
CA GLU A 39 -17.58 -4.71 2.89
C GLU A 39 -16.94 -5.88 2.15
N VAL A 40 -16.95 -7.10 2.71
CA VAL A 40 -16.26 -8.25 2.12
C VAL A 40 -17.19 -9.47 2.07
N GLU A 41 -17.59 -9.98 3.23
CA GLU A 41 -18.28 -11.28 3.34
C GLU A 41 -19.70 -11.27 2.79
N ASP A 42 -20.42 -10.16 2.96
CA ASP A 42 -21.83 -9.99 2.54
C ASP A 42 -21.93 -9.42 1.10
N THR A 43 -20.88 -9.56 0.29
CA THR A 43 -20.86 -9.09 -1.10
C THR A 43 -21.13 -10.23 -2.08
N GLU A 44 -21.72 -9.92 -3.24
CA GLU A 44 -22.00 -10.93 -4.29
C GLU A 44 -20.76 -11.70 -4.75
N LEU A 45 -19.58 -11.12 -4.59
CA LEU A 45 -18.30 -11.74 -4.94
C LEU A 45 -18.08 -13.06 -4.18
N PHE A 46 -18.55 -13.15 -2.93
CA PHE A 46 -18.40 -14.32 -2.08
C PHE A 46 -19.49 -15.37 -2.28
N ARG A 47 -20.45 -15.15 -3.19
CA ARG A 47 -21.55 -16.09 -3.42
C ARG A 47 -21.04 -17.49 -3.80
N CYS A 48 -19.98 -17.58 -4.60
CA CYS A 48 -19.40 -18.87 -4.96
C CYS A 48 -18.80 -19.58 -3.73
N LEU A 49 -18.10 -18.86 -2.86
CA LEU A 49 -17.58 -19.40 -1.60
C LEU A 49 -18.72 -19.83 -0.66
N GLN A 50 -19.83 -19.09 -0.64
CA GLN A 50 -21.05 -19.45 0.10
C GLN A 50 -21.67 -20.74 -0.43
N GLU A 51 -21.76 -20.92 -1.75
CA GLU A 51 -22.29 -22.15 -2.38
C GLU A 51 -21.41 -23.36 -2.06
N ILE A 52 -20.08 -23.21 -2.08
CA ILE A 52 -19.11 -24.29 -1.78
C ILE A 52 -19.25 -24.77 -0.34
N HIS A 53 -19.36 -23.87 0.63
CA HIS A 53 -19.38 -24.21 2.06
C HIS A 53 -20.80 -24.36 2.65
N GLY A 54 -21.83 -23.88 1.95
CA GLY A 54 -23.23 -23.94 2.36
C GLY A 54 -23.44 -23.43 3.79
N LYS A 55 -24.02 -24.28 4.64
CA LYS A 55 -24.29 -23.97 6.06
C LYS A 55 -23.01 -23.69 6.87
N ASN A 56 -21.85 -24.16 6.41
CA ASN A 56 -20.57 -23.96 7.08
C ASN A 56 -19.83 -22.71 6.58
N TYR A 57 -20.41 -21.91 5.68
CA TYR A 57 -19.75 -20.73 5.14
C TYR A 57 -19.25 -19.78 6.23
N HIS A 58 -20.12 -19.44 7.19
CA HIS A 58 -19.76 -18.46 8.21
C HIS A 58 -18.68 -18.98 9.16
N SER A 59 -18.76 -20.25 9.58
CA SER A 59 -17.71 -20.86 10.42
C SER A 59 -16.39 -20.98 9.67
N PHE A 60 -16.42 -21.32 8.38
CA PHE A 60 -15.23 -21.35 7.53
C PHE A 60 -14.59 -19.97 7.43
N VAL A 61 -15.35 -18.94 7.05
CA VAL A 61 -14.82 -17.57 6.92
C VAL A 61 -14.26 -17.03 8.24
N LEU A 62 -14.97 -17.22 9.35
CA LEU A 62 -14.50 -16.82 10.69
C LEU A 62 -13.22 -17.55 11.11
N SER A 63 -13.02 -18.80 10.67
CA SER A 63 -11.79 -19.53 10.94
C SER A 63 -10.58 -19.04 10.13
N LYS A 64 -10.84 -18.34 9.01
CA LYS A 64 -9.82 -17.90 8.06
C LYS A 64 -9.50 -16.42 8.17
N GLN A 65 -10.50 -15.56 8.31
CA GLN A 65 -10.33 -14.11 8.28
C GLN A 65 -10.34 -13.54 9.70
N VAL A 66 -9.24 -12.85 10.06
CA VAL A 66 -9.07 -12.23 11.37
C VAL A 66 -8.95 -10.72 11.17
N PRO A 67 -9.98 -9.90 11.46
CA PRO A 67 -9.84 -8.46 11.36
C PRO A 67 -8.94 -7.93 12.48
N VAL A 68 -8.04 -7.03 12.09
CA VAL A 68 -7.06 -6.41 12.97
C VAL A 68 -7.29 -4.91 12.92
N VAL A 69 -7.63 -4.32 14.06
CA VAL A 69 -7.70 -2.86 14.16
C VAL A 69 -6.31 -2.29 13.98
N GLY A 70 -6.17 -1.32 13.07
CA GLY A 70 -4.93 -0.58 12.94
C GLY A 70 -5.04 0.67 12.08
N ASN A 71 -3.97 1.44 12.10
CA ASN A 71 -3.85 2.73 11.43
C ASN A 71 -2.49 2.85 10.73
N PHE A 72 -2.53 2.95 9.40
CA PHE A 72 -1.35 3.11 8.55
C PHE A 72 -0.47 4.33 8.86
N ARG A 73 -0.98 5.27 9.66
CA ARG A 73 -0.27 6.49 10.08
C ARG A 73 0.53 6.31 11.37
N GLU A 74 0.39 5.18 12.05
CA GLU A 74 0.96 4.92 13.36
C GLU A 74 2.14 3.94 13.31
N ALA A 75 2.95 3.91 14.37
CA ALA A 75 4.01 2.92 14.51
C ALA A 75 3.40 1.50 14.55
N TYR A 76 4.10 0.53 13.96
CA TYR A 76 3.59 -0.85 13.79
C TYR A 76 2.18 -0.91 13.18
N ILE A 77 1.84 0.10 12.35
CA ILE A 77 0.55 0.21 11.68
C ILE A 77 -0.63 0.27 12.69
N GLY A 78 -0.38 0.76 13.91
CA GLY A 78 -1.40 0.94 14.95
C GLY A 78 -1.97 -0.37 15.50
N ILE A 79 -1.28 -1.49 15.29
CA ILE A 79 -1.66 -2.80 15.82
C ILE A 79 -1.24 -2.88 17.30
N ALA A 80 -2.08 -3.47 18.15
CA ALA A 80 -1.76 -3.74 19.55
C ALA A 80 -0.44 -4.54 19.66
N PRO A 81 0.50 -4.20 20.57
CA PRO A 81 1.83 -4.79 20.62
C PRO A 81 1.86 -6.33 20.67
N GLU A 82 0.97 -6.93 21.46
CA GLU A 82 0.87 -8.39 21.64
C GLU A 82 0.45 -9.06 20.34
N LEU A 83 -0.58 -8.51 19.67
CA LEU A 83 -1.06 -9.01 18.39
C LEU A 83 -0.05 -8.76 17.26
N ALA A 84 0.66 -7.63 17.29
CA ALA A 84 1.72 -7.33 16.34
C ALA A 84 2.87 -8.36 16.43
N LYS A 85 3.17 -8.86 17.65
CA LYS A 85 4.14 -9.94 17.86
C LYS A 85 3.65 -11.26 17.28
N GLU A 86 2.40 -11.66 17.56
CA GLU A 86 1.79 -12.87 16.99
C GLU A 86 1.84 -12.85 15.45
N ILE A 87 1.37 -11.75 14.84
CA ILE A 87 1.35 -11.58 13.39
C ILE A 87 2.76 -11.71 12.79
N ALA A 88 3.76 -11.10 13.43
CA ALA A 88 5.14 -11.20 12.97
C ALA A 88 5.74 -12.62 13.09
N GLU A 89 5.22 -13.46 13.97
CA GLU A 89 5.65 -14.85 14.12
C GLU A 89 4.97 -15.81 13.13
N GLU A 90 3.73 -15.52 12.72
CA GLU A 90 2.91 -16.43 11.90
C GLU A 90 2.88 -16.13 10.40
N VAL A 91 2.96 -14.85 9.99
CA VAL A 91 2.67 -14.45 8.60
C VAL A 91 3.79 -14.77 7.63
N ASP A 92 3.45 -15.52 6.58
CA ASP A 92 4.36 -15.85 5.46
C ASP A 92 4.30 -14.84 4.30
N VAL A 93 3.16 -14.14 4.11
CA VAL A 93 2.94 -13.23 2.96
C VAL A 93 2.26 -11.95 3.42
N ILE A 94 2.81 -10.80 3.02
CA ILE A 94 2.19 -9.49 3.20
C ILE A 94 1.72 -8.97 1.84
N VAL A 95 0.46 -8.59 1.74
CA VAL A 95 -0.08 -7.86 0.58
C VAL A 95 -0.48 -6.46 1.02
N ASN A 96 0.31 -5.45 0.65
CA ASN A 96 -0.02 -4.06 0.91
C ASN A 96 -0.79 -3.47 -0.28
N SER A 97 -2.08 -3.23 -0.07
CA SER A 97 -2.95 -2.49 -1.00
C SER A 97 -3.55 -1.23 -0.38
N ALA A 98 -3.16 -0.87 0.85
CA ALA A 98 -3.66 0.33 1.49
C ALA A 98 -3.07 1.56 0.81
N ALA A 99 -3.94 2.42 0.31
CA ALA A 99 -3.58 3.67 -0.33
C ALA A 99 -4.74 4.67 -0.17
N ASN A 100 -4.40 5.96 -0.16
CA ASN A 100 -5.34 7.01 -0.47
C ASN A 100 -5.42 7.17 -1.99
N THR A 101 -6.60 6.95 -2.55
CA THR A 101 -6.87 7.05 -4.00
C THR A 101 -7.65 8.32 -4.36
N THR A 102 -7.87 9.22 -3.40
CA THR A 102 -8.53 10.51 -3.63
C THR A 102 -7.57 11.45 -4.35
N PHE A 103 -7.95 11.89 -5.54
CA PHE A 103 -7.06 12.68 -6.41
C PHE A 103 -6.82 14.12 -5.94
N ASP A 104 -7.78 14.71 -5.22
CA ASP A 104 -7.71 16.07 -4.69
C ASP A 104 -7.43 16.10 -3.17
N GLU A 105 -6.78 15.06 -2.66
CA GLU A 105 -6.38 14.96 -1.26
C GLU A 105 -5.28 15.98 -0.93
N ARG A 106 -5.24 16.40 0.33
CA ARG A 106 -4.11 17.18 0.86
C ARG A 106 -2.79 16.44 0.63
N TYR A 107 -1.79 17.15 0.11
CA TYR A 107 -0.49 16.58 -0.21
C TYR A 107 0.17 15.85 0.97
N ASP A 108 0.12 16.44 2.15
CA ASP A 108 0.69 15.87 3.38
C ASP A 108 -0.01 14.58 3.84
N VAL A 109 -1.32 14.46 3.59
CA VAL A 109 -2.10 13.25 3.86
C VAL A 109 -1.79 12.16 2.85
N ALA A 110 -1.75 12.51 1.56
CA ALA A 110 -1.40 11.59 0.49
C ALA A 110 0.02 11.04 0.67
N LEU A 111 0.99 11.88 1.03
CA LEU A 111 2.38 11.49 1.29
C LEU A 111 2.49 10.54 2.49
N ASP A 112 1.83 10.86 3.59
CA ASP A 112 1.85 10.02 4.80
C ASP A 112 1.25 8.63 4.56
N ILE A 113 0.18 8.55 3.77
CA ILE A 113 -0.48 7.27 3.49
C ILE A 113 0.25 6.49 2.38
N ASN A 114 0.52 7.11 1.23
CA ASN A 114 1.01 6.41 0.04
C ASN A 114 2.53 6.23 -0.02
N THR A 115 3.29 7.02 0.78
CA THR A 115 4.75 6.91 0.85
C THR A 115 5.20 6.40 2.21
N VAL A 116 4.82 7.13 3.28
CA VAL A 116 5.26 6.78 4.63
C VAL A 116 4.54 5.51 5.11
N GLY A 117 3.29 5.27 4.69
CA GLY A 117 2.53 4.05 4.98
C GLY A 117 3.24 2.76 4.53
N PRO A 118 3.56 2.60 3.23
CA PRO A 118 4.40 1.50 2.74
C PRO A 118 5.73 1.37 3.50
N PHE A 119 6.40 2.48 3.80
CA PHE A 119 7.64 2.47 4.58
C PHE A 119 7.43 1.89 6.00
N ARG A 120 6.35 2.27 6.70
CA ARG A 120 6.02 1.76 8.04
C ARG A 120 5.73 0.26 8.02
N ILE A 121 4.96 -0.24 7.06
CA ILE A 121 4.62 -1.67 6.99
C ILE A 121 5.84 -2.49 6.55
N MET A 122 6.69 -1.94 5.68
CA MET A 122 7.96 -2.55 5.32
C MET A 122 8.91 -2.62 6.51
N SER A 123 8.97 -1.56 7.33
CA SER A 123 9.77 -1.54 8.56
C SER A 123 9.23 -2.55 9.59
N PHE A 124 7.90 -2.69 9.68
CA PHE A 124 7.27 -3.71 10.51
C PHE A 124 7.58 -5.13 9.98
N ALA A 125 7.55 -5.32 8.66
CA ALA A 125 7.83 -6.58 7.98
C ALA A 125 9.25 -7.12 8.27
N GLN A 126 10.22 -6.26 8.61
CA GLN A 126 11.56 -6.69 9.03
C GLN A 126 11.57 -7.53 10.31
N ARG A 127 10.49 -7.47 11.10
CA ARG A 127 10.33 -8.27 12.33
C ARG A 127 9.71 -9.63 12.06
N PHE A 128 9.24 -9.89 10.84
CA PHE A 128 8.48 -11.09 10.53
C PHE A 128 9.44 -12.25 10.31
N ARG A 129 9.28 -13.32 11.10
CA ARG A 129 10.24 -14.43 11.12
C ARG A 129 10.07 -15.40 9.96
N ARG A 130 8.89 -15.40 9.34
CA ARG A 130 8.49 -16.35 8.30
C ARG A 130 8.19 -15.70 6.96
N LEU A 131 8.39 -14.39 6.82
CA LEU A 131 8.01 -13.65 5.63
C LEU A 131 8.77 -14.16 4.39
N LYS A 132 8.03 -14.71 3.44
CA LYS A 132 8.51 -15.21 2.15
C LYS A 132 8.26 -14.22 1.02
N LEU A 133 7.19 -13.44 1.12
CA LEU A 133 6.77 -12.51 0.07
C LEU A 133 6.15 -11.23 0.65
N PHE A 134 6.63 -10.09 0.17
CA PHE A 134 5.99 -8.79 0.36
C PHE A 134 5.52 -8.27 -1.00
N LEU A 135 4.22 -8.12 -1.18
CA LEU A 135 3.59 -7.62 -2.40
C LEU A 135 3.04 -6.21 -2.17
N GLN A 136 3.63 -5.21 -2.84
CA GLN A 136 3.10 -3.86 -2.89
C GLN A 136 2.23 -3.68 -4.13
N VAL A 137 0.96 -3.36 -3.93
CA VAL A 137 0.09 -2.94 -5.03
C VAL A 137 0.36 -1.46 -5.31
N SER A 138 0.66 -1.16 -6.57
CA SER A 138 0.91 0.19 -7.06
C SER A 138 -0.13 0.57 -8.12
N THR A 139 0.09 1.68 -8.83
CA THR A 139 -0.81 2.18 -9.85
C THR A 139 -0.07 2.51 -11.13
N ALA A 140 -0.70 2.28 -12.29
CA ALA A 140 -0.14 2.65 -13.59
C ALA A 140 0.16 4.17 -13.70
N TYR A 141 -0.51 5.01 -12.89
CA TYR A 141 -0.24 6.45 -12.80
C TYR A 141 1.19 6.78 -12.37
N VAL A 142 1.94 5.84 -11.79
CA VAL A 142 3.35 6.06 -11.47
C VAL A 142 4.13 6.44 -12.72
N ASN A 143 3.78 5.90 -13.89
CA ASN A 143 4.44 6.18 -15.18
C ASN A 143 4.28 7.61 -15.68
N GLY A 144 3.50 8.44 -14.98
CA GLY A 144 3.35 9.85 -15.29
C GLY A 144 2.70 10.10 -16.64
N GLN A 145 3.34 10.93 -17.47
CA GLN A 145 2.85 11.31 -18.81
C GLN A 145 3.50 10.49 -19.93
N ARG A 146 4.16 9.38 -19.62
CA ARG A 146 4.78 8.51 -20.64
C ARG A 146 3.70 7.93 -21.55
N GLN A 147 3.97 7.92 -22.86
CA GLN A 147 3.06 7.42 -23.88
C GLN A 147 3.66 6.21 -24.61
N GLY A 148 2.80 5.40 -25.24
CA GLY A 148 3.21 4.21 -26.00
C GLY A 148 3.35 2.95 -25.13
N LEU A 149 4.05 1.94 -25.68
CA LEU A 149 4.31 0.68 -24.99
C LEU A 149 5.35 0.89 -23.88
N ILE A 150 4.92 0.81 -22.63
CA ILE A 150 5.78 0.94 -21.45
C ILE A 150 6.04 -0.45 -20.87
N LEU A 151 7.27 -0.93 -21.00
CA LEU A 151 7.70 -2.20 -20.42
C LEU A 151 8.04 -2.03 -18.94
N GLU A 152 7.66 -3.01 -18.11
CA GLU A 152 8.14 -3.06 -16.73
C GLU A 152 9.65 -3.34 -16.73
N LYS A 153 10.42 -2.39 -16.19
CA LYS A 153 11.86 -2.52 -15.99
C LYS A 153 12.17 -2.29 -14.50
N PRO A 154 13.11 -3.05 -13.92
CA PRO A 154 13.58 -2.76 -12.57
C PRO A 154 14.11 -1.32 -12.47
N PHE A 155 13.75 -0.62 -11.39
CA PHE A 155 14.34 0.68 -11.05
C PHE A 155 15.55 0.46 -10.13
N CYS A 156 16.66 1.13 -10.43
CA CYS A 156 17.79 1.25 -9.54
C CYS A 156 17.56 2.37 -8.51
N LEU A 157 18.29 2.33 -7.40
CA LEU A 157 18.27 3.42 -6.43
C LEU A 157 18.71 4.73 -7.11
N GLY A 158 17.90 5.78 -6.95
CA GLY A 158 18.13 7.08 -7.61
C GLY A 158 17.59 7.19 -9.04
N ASP A 159 16.91 6.16 -9.55
CA ASP A 159 16.16 6.28 -10.79
C ASP A 159 14.87 7.07 -10.58
N THR A 160 14.58 7.95 -11.54
CA THR A 160 13.36 8.75 -11.57
C THR A 160 12.69 8.59 -12.92
N ILE A 161 11.38 8.78 -12.94
CA ILE A 161 10.57 8.64 -14.15
C ILE A 161 10.84 9.80 -15.13
N THR A 162 11.34 10.92 -14.61
CA THR A 162 11.72 12.12 -15.38
C THR A 162 12.94 11.92 -16.28
N LYS A 163 13.88 11.02 -15.93
CA LYS A 163 15.07 10.72 -16.76
C LYS A 163 14.74 10.12 -18.14
N GLY A 164 13.55 9.53 -18.31
CA GLY A 164 13.13 8.88 -19.57
C GLY A 164 12.22 9.72 -20.45
N ILE A 165 11.85 10.93 -20.04
CA ILE A 165 11.10 11.87 -20.85
C ILE A 165 12.14 12.63 -21.68
N GLY A 166 12.23 12.32 -22.97
CA GLY A 166 13.20 12.94 -23.88
C GLY A 166 13.18 14.46 -23.73
N SER A 167 14.33 15.02 -23.34
CA SER A 167 14.59 16.45 -23.30
C SER A 167 14.55 16.99 -24.74
N SER A 168 13.43 17.54 -25.18
CA SER A 168 13.42 18.44 -26.33
C SER A 168 13.04 19.88 -26.00
N ASP A 169 12.21 20.18 -24.98
CA ASP A 169 11.62 21.54 -24.91
C ASP A 169 11.48 22.20 -23.54
N PHE A 170 12.34 21.91 -22.55
CA PHE A 170 12.44 22.78 -21.38
C PHE A 170 13.90 23.00 -20.94
N SER A 171 14.32 24.26 -21.05
CA SER A 171 15.59 24.76 -20.57
C SER A 171 15.83 24.41 -19.08
N ALA A 172 17.02 23.87 -18.82
CA ALA A 172 17.78 24.01 -17.59
C ALA A 172 17.05 23.73 -16.26
N HIS A 173 16.23 22.67 -16.17
CA HIS A 173 15.92 22.10 -14.86
C HIS A 173 16.83 20.90 -14.64
N GLN A 174 17.82 21.15 -13.77
CA GLN A 174 18.86 20.25 -13.29
C GLN A 174 18.39 18.80 -13.13
N ASN A 175 19.34 17.87 -13.14
CA ASN A 175 19.21 16.52 -12.56
C ASN A 175 18.62 16.61 -11.14
N THR A 176 17.30 16.75 -11.03
CA THR A 176 16.60 16.78 -9.75
C THR A 176 16.48 15.34 -9.31
N VAL A 177 17.51 14.90 -8.59
CA VAL A 177 17.36 13.78 -7.67
C VAL A 177 16.18 14.16 -6.77
N LEU A 178 15.10 13.39 -6.84
CA LEU A 178 13.96 13.57 -5.95
C LEU A 178 14.46 13.29 -4.53
N ASP A 179 14.59 14.33 -3.72
CA ASP A 179 14.91 14.20 -2.30
C ASP A 179 13.62 13.94 -1.53
N ILE A 180 13.38 12.66 -1.27
CA ILE A 180 12.19 12.19 -0.55
C ILE A 180 12.13 12.76 0.87
N GLU A 181 13.29 12.92 1.52
CA GLU A 181 13.36 13.44 2.89
C GLU A 181 13.02 14.93 2.92
N ALA A 182 13.53 15.70 1.95
CA ALA A 182 13.17 17.11 1.80
C ALA A 182 11.68 17.29 1.49
N GLU A 183 11.10 16.47 0.59
CA GLU A 183 9.67 16.52 0.26
C GLU A 183 8.79 16.17 1.47
N ILE A 184 9.18 15.14 2.24
CA ILE A 184 8.54 14.83 3.52
C ILE A 184 8.65 16.02 4.45
N LYS A 185 9.84 16.57 4.66
CA LYS A 185 10.03 17.71 5.56
C LYS A 185 9.14 18.90 5.17
N LEU A 186 9.11 19.27 3.88
CA LEU A 186 8.25 20.35 3.38
C LEU A 186 6.76 20.11 3.63
N ALA A 187 6.28 18.89 3.40
CA ALA A 187 4.88 18.52 3.61
C ALA A 187 4.46 18.53 5.09
N PHE A 188 5.37 18.17 6.00
CA PHE A 188 5.07 18.06 7.43
C PHE A 188 5.38 19.34 8.22
N ASP A 189 6.36 20.16 7.81
CA ASP A 189 6.71 21.42 8.49
C ASP A 189 5.68 22.52 8.22
N SER A 190 5.10 22.57 7.02
CA SER A 190 4.02 23.50 6.67
C SER A 190 2.76 23.36 7.55
N ARG A 191 2.60 22.21 8.26
CA ARG A 191 1.53 22.03 9.27
C ARG A 191 1.74 22.86 10.54
N ARG A 192 2.99 23.22 10.86
CA ARG A 192 3.36 23.88 12.13
C ARG A 192 3.25 25.40 12.07
N HIS A 193 3.15 25.99 10.88
CA HIS A 193 3.30 27.44 10.69
C HIS A 193 2.02 28.21 10.34
N SER A 194 0.87 27.57 10.18
CA SER A 194 -0.37 28.26 9.81
C SER A 194 -1.49 27.97 10.82
N SER A 195 -2.02 29.06 11.40
CA SER A 195 -2.94 29.07 12.55
C SER A 195 -4.41 28.87 12.16
N ALA A 196 -4.74 28.82 10.85
CA ALA A 196 -6.09 28.61 10.35
C ALA A 196 -6.20 27.29 9.56
N SER A 197 -6.96 26.32 10.09
CA SER A 197 -7.11 24.96 9.54
C SER A 197 -7.63 24.90 8.09
N ALA A 198 -8.44 25.89 7.68
CA ALA A 198 -8.96 26.02 6.32
C ALA A 198 -7.88 26.50 5.33
N SER A 199 -7.03 27.46 5.71
CA SER A 199 -5.92 27.94 4.88
C SER A 199 -4.92 26.83 4.58
N VAL A 200 -4.54 26.08 5.63
CA VAL A 200 -3.63 24.92 5.51
C VAL A 200 -4.18 23.86 4.56
N THR A 201 -5.49 23.59 4.63
CA THR A 201 -6.11 22.57 3.78
C THR A 201 -6.05 22.97 2.32
N GLN A 202 -6.35 24.23 2.00
CA GLN A 202 -6.28 24.76 0.64
C GLN A 202 -4.84 24.79 0.12
N GLU A 203 -3.89 25.29 0.92
CA GLU A 203 -2.45 25.31 0.59
C GLU A 203 -1.93 23.89 0.30
N MET A 204 -2.30 22.91 1.11
CA MET A 204 -1.89 21.50 0.91
C MET A 204 -2.51 20.86 -0.32
N LYS A 205 -3.74 21.24 -0.69
CA LYS A 205 -4.35 20.79 -1.95
C LYS A 205 -3.69 21.44 -3.16
N GLU A 206 -3.34 22.73 -3.06
CA GLU A 206 -2.60 23.43 -4.11
C GLU A 206 -1.18 22.87 -4.29
N LEU A 207 -0.47 22.58 -3.19
CA LEU A 207 0.85 21.92 -3.23
C LEU A 207 0.78 20.56 -3.93
N GLY A 208 -0.28 19.78 -3.66
CA GLY A 208 -0.53 18.52 -4.36
C GLY A 208 -0.91 18.69 -5.84
N SER A 209 -1.29 19.89 -6.26
CA SER A 209 -1.70 20.21 -7.64
C SER A 209 -0.57 20.85 -8.46
N ARG A 210 0.45 21.45 -7.83
CA ARG A 210 1.54 22.16 -8.52
C ARG A 210 2.65 21.20 -8.99
N GLY A 211 2.89 21.17 -10.31
CA GLY A 211 4.13 20.66 -10.93
C GLY A 211 4.50 19.20 -10.61
N PRO A 212 5.79 18.80 -10.70
CA PRO A 212 6.25 17.42 -10.46
C PRO A 212 5.78 16.83 -9.12
N ASN A 213 5.33 17.64 -8.16
CA ASN A 213 4.79 17.23 -6.86
C ASN A 213 3.36 16.66 -6.92
N SER A 214 2.59 16.98 -7.96
CA SER A 214 1.35 16.24 -8.30
C SER A 214 1.61 14.79 -8.72
N MET A 215 2.84 14.51 -9.15
CA MET A 215 3.36 13.18 -9.38
C MET A 215 4.11 12.62 -8.17
N VAL A 216 4.67 13.40 -7.25
CA VAL A 216 5.43 12.83 -6.11
C VAL A 216 4.58 11.89 -5.24
N GLY A 217 3.32 12.23 -4.98
CA GLY A 217 2.36 11.29 -4.33
C GLY A 217 2.04 10.03 -5.15
N LYS A 218 2.35 10.02 -6.45
CA LYS A 218 2.12 8.92 -7.41
C LYS A 218 3.43 8.21 -7.84
N THR A 219 4.59 8.86 -7.76
CA THR A 219 5.91 8.41 -8.24
C THR A 219 6.77 7.86 -7.11
N LEU A 220 6.50 8.24 -5.85
CA LEU A 220 7.23 7.71 -4.69
C LEU A 220 7.09 6.19 -4.51
N MET A 221 6.04 5.57 -5.06
CA MET A 221 5.88 4.11 -5.07
C MET A 221 6.98 3.37 -5.86
N CYS A 222 7.73 4.04 -6.76
CA CYS A 222 8.75 3.39 -7.58
C CYS A 222 10.14 3.32 -6.91
N SER A 223 10.44 4.21 -5.95
CA SER A 223 11.81 4.41 -5.46
C SER A 223 12.27 3.44 -4.35
N GLN A 224 11.38 2.62 -3.80
CA GLN A 224 11.72 1.66 -2.73
C GLN A 224 11.88 0.23 -3.27
N ARG A 225 12.82 0.01 -4.19
CA ARG A 225 13.27 -1.36 -4.58
C ARG A 225 14.77 -1.68 -4.36
N PRO A 226 15.49 -1.21 -3.31
CA PRO A 226 16.82 -1.78 -3.02
C PRO A 226 16.78 -3.28 -2.65
N TRP A 227 15.61 -3.80 -2.24
CA TRP A 227 15.49 -5.07 -1.53
C TRP A 227 14.94 -6.22 -2.38
N ALA A 228 14.60 -5.99 -3.65
CA ALA A 228 14.25 -7.07 -4.61
C ALA A 228 15.40 -8.07 -4.82
N ARG A 229 16.59 -7.77 -4.31
CA ARG A 229 17.73 -8.71 -4.26
C ARG A 229 17.48 -9.91 -3.33
N TRP A 230 16.58 -9.79 -2.35
CA TRP A 230 16.25 -10.90 -1.43
C TRP A 230 15.36 -11.97 -2.06
N SER A 231 14.60 -11.67 -3.11
CA SER A 231 13.76 -12.67 -3.80
C SER A 231 14.44 -13.32 -5.01
N SER A 232 15.49 -12.71 -5.58
CA SER A 232 16.12 -13.23 -6.80
C SER A 232 16.92 -14.52 -6.62
N THR A 233 17.47 -14.79 -5.43
CA THR A 233 18.27 -16.02 -5.22
C THR A 233 17.45 -17.28 -4.95
N ALA A 234 16.11 -17.19 -4.81
CA ALA A 234 15.26 -18.34 -4.52
C ALA A 234 14.22 -18.66 -5.62
N CYS A 235 14.05 -17.78 -6.62
CA CYS A 235 12.92 -17.85 -7.56
C CYS A 235 13.31 -18.15 -9.01
N GLU A 236 14.57 -18.56 -9.28
CA GLU A 236 15.05 -18.74 -10.66
C GLU A 236 14.78 -20.14 -11.28
N GLU A 237 14.24 -21.11 -10.53
CA GLU A 237 14.18 -22.50 -11.04
C GLU A 237 12.81 -23.12 -11.31
N ARG A 238 11.68 -22.45 -11.04
CA ARG A 238 10.38 -23.02 -11.41
C ARG A 238 9.43 -21.92 -11.79
N TYR A 239 9.26 -21.68 -13.07
CA TYR A 239 8.00 -21.43 -13.78
C TYR A 239 8.35 -21.20 -15.26
N ARG A 240 8.49 -22.28 -16.02
CA ARG A 240 8.28 -22.26 -17.47
C ARG A 240 6.83 -22.66 -17.68
N TRP A 241 6.08 -21.78 -18.35
CA TRP A 241 4.69 -21.98 -18.77
C TRP A 241 4.53 -23.21 -19.64
#